data_AF-A0A367ZQA0-F1
#
_entry.id   AF-A0A367ZQA0-F1
#
_cell.length_a   1.000
_cell.length_b   1.000
_cell.length_c   1.000
_cell.angle_alpha   90.00
_cell.angle_beta   90.00
_cell.angle_gamma   90.00
#
_symmetry.space_group_name_H-M   'P 1'
#
loop_
_entity.id
_entity.type
_entity.pdbx_description
1 polymer ?
#
loop_
_entity_poly.entity_id
_entity_poly.type
_entity_poly.pdbx_seq_one_letter_code
_entity_poly.pdbx_strand_id
1 'polypeptide(L)'
;MKRGRSTHGVAFPVVLVLIIVVAGFIISLSSLQQGLKSQVYHSSNHQWSFLLAYSAMSKVLAQIHSSSWAHRPFAARPYRESGVPLQGGTYDLFVENTPGRDFQADIYVKTTLTGVSRLYFWRITYNDDLLDVSNRIIVEFFKTGEPRDFPTAAGPSDFSKMVDDLLAERARNQKPSDELAVQLAPLSDPKAVLAALKGRTPETFTKSWPTDPTEATLTDKPAASFPLIPPLGTAEVPTADGPGPGVSIGGGGSPTSGSPGFPDIPSSSEFARRDLTTLNQSMKAAADAAKEANAKYNQGKDIVDATPGNWEGAKADLQAANNARLEAIKNMNEAVTLAKDALQDTTSAEEAKALEEMVSASMVAAYANLANGIARVYEDFANGAAIVGHATTSDQAQAILNSWTNSLASLEQIQSEMNSVMNEIEGFAKTPEVVAAQEAAAQALAKTEEMVKAAIEAAKARVEELKAQEEAAAAAAAAANEAQPADGGGTP
;
A
#
# COMPACT_ATOMS: atom_id res chain seq x y z
N MET A 1 -53.52 -17.59 -68.30
CA MET A 1 -54.01 -16.80 -67.14
C MET A 1 -53.66 -17.52 -65.84
N LYS A 2 -52.68 -17.00 -65.08
CA LYS A 2 -52.53 -17.24 -63.63
C LYS A 2 -51.82 -16.02 -63.05
N ARG A 3 -52.43 -15.47 -62.00
CA ARG A 3 -52.18 -14.15 -61.39
C ARG A 3 -50.83 -14.13 -60.65
N GLY A 4 -49.96 -13.19 -60.99
CA GLY A 4 -48.89 -12.73 -60.09
C GLY A 4 -49.48 -11.72 -59.11
N ARG A 5 -49.63 -12.11 -57.85
CA ARG A 5 -50.14 -11.28 -56.75
C ARG A 5 -49.20 -10.11 -56.49
N SER A 6 -49.80 -8.93 -56.31
CA SER A 6 -49.16 -7.69 -55.87
C SER A 6 -48.56 -7.83 -54.46
N THR A 7 -47.25 -7.71 -54.35
CA THR A 7 -46.52 -7.44 -53.10
C THR A 7 -45.87 -6.06 -53.18
N HIS A 8 -46.65 -5.00 -53.40
CA HIS A 8 -46.15 -3.61 -53.50
C HIS A 8 -46.78 -2.67 -52.46
N GLY A 9 -47.32 -3.19 -51.36
CA GLY A 9 -47.96 -2.37 -50.31
C GLY A 9 -47.28 -2.37 -48.93
N VAL A 10 -46.35 -3.29 -48.66
CA VAL A 10 -45.82 -3.50 -47.29
C VAL A 10 -44.37 -3.00 -47.13
N ALA A 11 -43.62 -2.89 -48.22
CA ALA A 11 -42.21 -2.48 -48.16
C ALA A 11 -42.03 -1.05 -47.65
N PHE A 12 -42.89 -0.11 -48.09
CA PHE A 12 -42.79 1.31 -47.70
C PHE A 12 -43.02 1.56 -46.20
N PRO A 13 -44.13 1.09 -45.57
CA PRO A 13 -44.32 1.30 -44.13
C PRO A 13 -43.27 0.56 -43.29
N VAL A 14 -42.78 -0.61 -43.73
CA VAL A 14 -41.70 -1.33 -43.03
C VAL A 14 -40.38 -0.56 -43.10
N VAL A 15 -40.02 0.01 -44.26
CA VAL A 15 -38.83 0.84 -44.41
C VAL A 15 -38.94 2.12 -43.57
N LEU A 16 -40.12 2.74 -43.51
CA LEU A 16 -40.36 3.94 -42.70
C LEU A 16 -40.20 3.64 -41.20
N VAL A 17 -40.77 2.54 -40.71
CA VAL A 17 -40.60 2.09 -39.31
C VAL A 17 -39.14 1.76 -39.03
N LEU A 18 -38.44 1.11 -39.97
CA LEU A 18 -37.02 0.80 -39.84
C LEU A 18 -36.16 2.08 -39.71
N ILE A 19 -36.45 3.11 -40.51
CA ILE A 19 -35.77 4.41 -40.44
C ILE A 19 -36.04 5.09 -39.09
N ILE A 20 -37.28 5.05 -38.59
CA ILE A 20 -37.62 5.64 -37.28
C ILE A 20 -36.91 4.90 -36.14
N VAL A 21 -36.84 3.57 -36.20
CA VAL A 21 -36.14 2.75 -35.21
C VAL A 21 -34.63 3.01 -35.26
N VAL A 22 -34.03 3.09 -36.46
CA VAL A 22 -32.60 3.42 -36.62
C VAL A 22 -32.30 4.84 -36.14
N ALA A 23 -33.15 5.82 -36.45
CA ALA A 23 -33.00 7.18 -35.96
C ALA A 23 -33.14 7.25 -34.44
N GLY A 24 -34.14 6.59 -33.85
CA GLY A 24 -34.31 6.50 -32.40
C GLY A 24 -33.15 5.78 -31.70
N PHE A 25 -32.60 4.75 -32.34
CA PHE A 25 -31.41 4.04 -31.86
C PHE A 25 -30.17 4.93 -31.90
N ILE A 26 -29.93 5.66 -32.99
CA ILE A 26 -28.81 6.61 -33.12
C ILE A 26 -28.92 7.73 -32.08
N ILE A 27 -30.11 8.30 -31.89
CA ILE A 27 -30.36 9.36 -30.90
C ILE A 27 -30.13 8.84 -29.47
N SER A 28 -30.63 7.64 -29.16
CA SER A 28 -30.44 7.02 -27.83
C SER A 28 -28.98 6.62 -27.57
N LEU A 29 -28.28 6.12 -28.60
CA LEU A 29 -26.86 5.78 -28.48
C LEU A 29 -26.01 7.05 -28.30
N SER A 30 -26.37 8.14 -29.00
CA SER A 30 -25.70 9.45 -28.87
C SER A 30 -25.91 10.06 -27.49
N SER A 31 -27.13 10.01 -26.93
CA SER A 31 -27.41 10.54 -25.59
C SER A 31 -26.76 9.69 -24.48
N LEU A 32 -26.73 8.36 -24.62
CA LEU A 32 -25.99 7.48 -23.71
C LEU A 32 -24.48 7.73 -23.77
N GLN A 33 -23.92 7.94 -24.96
CA GLN A 33 -22.51 8.29 -25.12
C GLN A 33 -22.18 9.67 -24.57
N GLN A 34 -23.08 10.66 -24.69
CA GLN A 34 -22.90 11.98 -24.08
C GLN A 34 -22.95 11.91 -22.54
N GLY A 35 -23.86 11.13 -21.95
CA GLY A 35 -23.92 10.92 -20.50
C GLY A 35 -22.67 10.23 -19.95
N LEU A 36 -22.21 9.14 -20.61
CA LEU A 36 -20.96 8.46 -20.25
C LEU A 36 -19.74 9.36 -20.43
N LYS A 37 -19.68 10.13 -21.52
CA LYS A 37 -18.61 11.11 -21.73
C LYS A 37 -18.61 12.16 -20.64
N SER A 38 -19.76 12.74 -20.29
CA SER A 38 -19.86 13.72 -19.20
C SER A 38 -19.36 13.15 -17.87
N GLN A 39 -19.76 11.94 -17.51
CA GLN A 39 -19.30 11.26 -16.29
C GLN A 39 -17.79 10.97 -16.30
N VAL A 40 -17.26 10.47 -17.43
CA VAL A 40 -15.82 10.25 -17.61
C VAL A 40 -15.06 11.58 -17.56
N TYR A 41 -15.60 12.66 -18.12
CA TYR A 41 -15.01 14.00 -18.08
C TYR A 41 -15.06 14.63 -16.69
N HIS A 42 -16.15 14.46 -15.93
CA HIS A 42 -16.24 14.92 -14.55
C HIS A 42 -15.28 14.15 -13.63
N SER A 43 -15.17 12.83 -13.80
CA SER A 43 -14.19 11.99 -13.08
C SER A 43 -12.76 12.39 -13.43
N SER A 44 -12.47 12.56 -14.72
CA SER A 44 -11.14 12.96 -15.21
C SER A 44 -10.75 14.35 -14.70
N ASN A 45 -11.63 15.36 -14.85
CA ASN A 45 -11.35 16.71 -14.37
C ASN A 45 -11.21 16.79 -12.84
N HIS A 46 -11.94 15.95 -12.09
CA HIS A 46 -11.77 15.86 -10.65
C HIS A 46 -10.39 15.28 -10.30
N GLN A 47 -10.01 14.14 -10.91
CA GLN A 47 -8.69 13.52 -10.73
C GLN A 47 -7.55 14.48 -11.11
N TRP A 48 -7.64 15.17 -12.24
CA TRP A 48 -6.65 16.18 -12.65
C TRP A 48 -6.57 17.35 -11.67
N SER A 49 -7.71 17.86 -11.20
CA SER A 49 -7.69 18.92 -10.19
C SER A 49 -7.09 18.45 -8.86
N PHE A 50 -7.30 17.17 -8.48
CA PHE A 50 -6.67 16.60 -7.31
C PHE A 50 -5.16 16.43 -7.49
N LEU A 51 -4.68 15.96 -8.65
CA LEU A 51 -3.25 15.86 -8.97
C LEU A 51 -2.54 17.22 -8.90
N LEU A 52 -3.20 18.26 -9.44
CA LEU A 52 -2.72 19.64 -9.38
C LEU A 52 -2.63 20.13 -7.93
N ALA A 53 -3.63 19.82 -7.11
CA ALA A 53 -3.63 20.16 -5.69
C ALA A 53 -2.54 19.40 -4.90
N TYR A 54 -2.39 18.10 -5.19
CA TYR A 54 -1.41 17.23 -4.56
C TYR A 54 0.02 17.64 -4.91
N SER A 55 0.25 18.13 -6.12
CA SER A 55 1.54 18.67 -6.54
C SER A 55 1.90 19.95 -5.76
N ALA A 56 0.94 20.85 -5.56
CA ALA A 56 1.14 22.04 -4.72
C ALA A 56 1.40 21.66 -3.25
N MET A 57 0.65 20.70 -2.70
CA MET A 57 0.93 20.15 -1.37
C MET A 57 2.32 19.51 -1.28
N SER A 58 2.72 18.71 -2.26
CA SER A 58 4.02 18.04 -2.29
C SER A 58 5.18 19.03 -2.31
N LYS A 59 5.01 20.18 -2.97
CA LYS A 59 5.97 21.30 -2.93
C LYS A 59 6.15 21.83 -1.49
N VAL A 60 5.06 22.00 -0.74
CA VAL A 60 5.11 22.42 0.67
C VAL A 60 5.81 21.36 1.52
N LEU A 61 5.49 20.08 1.32
CA LEU A 61 6.16 18.99 2.02
C LEU A 61 7.65 18.96 1.73
N ALA A 62 8.05 19.11 0.46
CA ALA A 62 9.45 19.18 0.07
C ALA A 62 10.19 20.35 0.75
N GLN A 63 9.53 21.49 0.93
CA GLN A 63 10.09 22.62 1.69
C GLN A 63 10.25 22.33 3.19
N ILE A 64 9.33 21.58 3.78
CA ILE A 64 9.42 21.12 5.18
C ILE A 64 10.48 20.01 5.34
N HIS A 65 10.73 19.21 4.31
CA HIS A 65 11.80 18.21 4.32
C HIS A 65 13.18 18.82 4.10
N SER A 66 13.29 19.84 3.25
CA SER A 66 14.58 20.51 2.95
C SER A 66 15.03 21.48 4.04
N SER A 67 14.09 21.98 4.86
CA SER A 67 14.35 22.91 5.96
C SER A 67 13.83 22.32 7.26
N SER A 68 14.58 22.39 8.37
CA SER A 68 14.05 21.98 9.69
C SER A 68 12.70 22.65 9.97
N TRP A 69 11.81 22.01 10.74
CA TRP A 69 10.48 22.56 11.03
C TRP A 69 10.54 24.03 11.48
N ALA A 70 11.51 24.39 12.33
CA ALA A 70 11.71 25.76 12.81
C ALA A 70 11.98 26.82 11.71
N HIS A 71 12.53 26.41 10.57
CA HIS A 71 12.97 27.28 9.47
C HIS A 71 12.05 27.21 8.23
N ARG A 72 10.89 26.56 8.34
CA ARG A 72 9.92 26.46 7.24
C ARG A 72 9.38 27.84 6.81
N PRO A 73 8.96 28.01 5.54
CA PRO A 73 8.55 29.32 5.00
C PRO A 73 7.31 29.93 5.67
N PHE A 74 6.53 29.12 6.38
CA PHE A 74 5.36 29.53 7.15
C PHE A 74 5.56 29.52 8.68
N ALA A 75 6.81 29.49 9.17
CA ALA A 75 7.11 29.48 10.61
C ALA A 75 6.57 30.74 11.32
N ALA A 76 6.84 31.92 10.75
CA ALA A 76 6.50 33.22 11.36
C ALA A 76 5.18 33.82 10.87
N ARG A 77 4.75 33.49 9.65
CA ARG A 77 3.52 34.01 9.00
C ARG A 77 2.99 32.98 8.01
N PRO A 78 1.70 32.98 7.66
CA PRO A 78 1.19 32.09 6.64
C PRO A 78 1.91 32.27 5.29
N TYR A 79 2.09 31.18 4.58
CA TYR A 79 2.63 31.14 3.24
C TYR A 79 1.50 31.14 2.22
N ARG A 80 1.61 31.95 1.17
CA ARG A 80 0.57 32.09 0.15
C ARG A 80 1.15 32.17 -1.24
N GLU A 81 0.55 31.43 -2.15
CA GLU A 81 0.75 31.56 -3.59
C GLU A 81 -0.63 31.76 -4.24
N SER A 82 -0.72 32.53 -5.33
CA SER A 82 -1.99 32.75 -6.00
C SER A 82 -1.82 32.75 -7.52
N GLY A 83 -2.76 32.10 -8.20
CA GLY A 83 -2.81 32.00 -9.65
C GLY A 83 -1.61 31.28 -10.26
N VAL A 84 -0.94 30.38 -9.52
CA VAL A 84 0.26 29.70 -10.00
C VAL A 84 -0.13 28.69 -11.08
N PRO A 85 0.39 28.82 -12.31
CA PRO A 85 0.06 27.91 -13.39
C PRO A 85 0.71 26.55 -13.17
N LEU A 86 -0.05 25.47 -13.30
CA LEU A 86 0.45 24.10 -13.21
C LEU A 86 -0.42 23.16 -14.06
N GLN A 87 0.19 22.34 -14.91
CA GLN A 87 -0.48 21.28 -15.68
C GLN A 87 -1.78 21.72 -16.40
N GLY A 88 -1.80 22.90 -17.03
CA GLY A 88 -2.96 23.40 -17.78
C GLY A 88 -4.10 23.99 -16.95
N GLY A 89 -3.91 24.10 -15.63
CA GLY A 89 -4.77 24.86 -14.72
C GLY A 89 -3.96 25.86 -13.89
N THR A 90 -4.60 26.43 -12.87
CA THR A 90 -3.92 27.26 -11.86
C THR A 90 -4.25 26.77 -10.45
N TYR A 91 -3.40 27.10 -9.48
CA TYR A 91 -3.75 26.95 -8.07
C TYR A 91 -3.47 28.22 -7.26
N ASP A 92 -4.26 28.38 -6.21
CA ASP A 92 -3.96 29.20 -5.05
C ASP A 92 -3.58 28.27 -3.89
N LEU A 93 -2.48 28.57 -3.21
CA LEU A 93 -1.99 27.84 -2.05
C LEU A 93 -2.02 28.77 -0.84
N PHE A 94 -2.50 28.26 0.29
CA PHE A 94 -2.41 28.93 1.57
C PHE A 94 -1.98 27.90 2.62
N VAL A 95 -0.92 28.21 3.39
CA VAL A 95 -0.39 27.33 4.44
C VAL A 95 -0.21 28.13 5.71
N GLU A 96 -0.72 27.62 6.81
CA GLU A 96 -0.57 28.25 8.13
C GLU A 96 -0.32 27.21 9.21
N ASN A 97 0.12 27.67 10.38
CA ASN A 97 0.23 26.83 11.56
C ASN A 97 -1.16 26.58 12.12
N THR A 98 -1.44 25.34 12.50
CA THR A 98 -2.72 25.01 13.13
C THR A 98 -2.83 25.74 14.47
N PRO A 99 -3.87 26.56 14.72
CA PRO A 99 -3.97 27.37 15.92
C PRO A 99 -3.92 26.54 17.21
N GLY A 100 -3.00 26.89 18.13
CA GLY A 100 -2.86 26.22 19.43
C GLY A 100 -2.27 24.80 19.38
N ARG A 101 -1.71 24.39 18.23
CA ARG A 101 -1.08 23.08 18.04
C ARG A 101 0.35 23.24 17.56
N ASP A 102 1.31 22.89 18.41
CA ASP A 102 2.71 22.83 18.02
C ASP A 102 2.92 21.69 17.02
N PHE A 103 3.82 21.90 16.07
CA PHE A 103 4.15 20.92 15.02
C PHE A 103 3.00 20.52 14.08
N GLN A 104 1.93 21.30 14.01
CA GLN A 104 0.85 21.09 13.05
C GLN A 104 0.71 22.24 12.06
N ALA A 105 0.32 21.90 10.83
CA ALA A 105 0.04 22.87 9.78
C ALA A 105 -1.20 22.51 8.97
N ASP A 106 -1.93 23.55 8.60
CA ASP A 106 -3.12 23.50 7.76
C ASP A 106 -2.75 23.99 6.35
N ILE A 107 -2.97 23.14 5.34
CA ILE A 107 -2.64 23.39 3.93
C ILE A 107 -3.94 23.44 3.13
N TYR A 108 -4.18 24.58 2.49
CA TYR A 108 -5.34 24.83 1.63
C TYR A 108 -4.84 25.01 0.20
N VAL A 109 -5.42 24.24 -0.73
CA VAL A 109 -5.13 24.37 -2.15
C VAL A 109 -6.43 24.54 -2.93
N LYS A 110 -6.61 25.72 -3.52
CA LYS A 110 -7.71 25.99 -4.44
C LYS A 110 -7.22 25.82 -5.86
N THR A 111 -7.68 24.80 -6.56
CA THR A 111 -7.33 24.56 -7.96
C THR A 111 -8.40 25.12 -8.87
N THR A 112 -8.02 25.74 -9.99
CA THR A 112 -8.92 26.16 -11.06
C THR A 112 -8.50 25.48 -12.35
N LEU A 113 -9.31 24.54 -12.83
CA LEU A 113 -9.10 23.80 -14.07
C LEU A 113 -10.35 23.93 -14.93
N THR A 114 -10.19 24.29 -16.21
CA THR A 114 -11.30 24.44 -17.18
C THR A 114 -12.46 25.32 -16.68
N GLY A 115 -12.15 26.34 -15.87
CA GLY A 115 -13.12 27.27 -15.29
C GLY A 115 -13.87 26.74 -14.05
N VAL A 116 -13.57 25.52 -13.59
CA VAL A 116 -14.10 24.96 -12.35
C VAL A 116 -13.06 25.10 -11.25
N SER A 117 -13.44 25.74 -10.15
CA SER A 117 -12.59 25.81 -8.96
C SER A 117 -12.97 24.72 -7.96
N ARG A 118 -11.98 24.15 -7.27
CA ARG A 118 -12.15 23.18 -6.17
C ARG A 118 -11.18 23.50 -5.05
N LEU A 119 -11.61 23.30 -3.81
CA LEU A 119 -10.76 23.46 -2.63
C LEU A 119 -10.41 22.11 -2.03
N TYR A 120 -9.14 21.91 -1.76
CA TYR A 120 -8.60 20.77 -1.05
C TYR A 120 -7.90 21.25 0.22
N PHE A 121 -8.11 20.52 1.31
CA PHE A 121 -7.54 20.81 2.61
C PHE A 121 -6.81 19.58 3.15
N TRP A 122 -5.63 19.82 3.70
CA TRP A 122 -4.86 18.85 4.46
C TRP A 122 -4.44 19.43 5.80
N ARG A 123 -4.57 18.63 6.86
CA ARG A 123 -3.88 18.87 8.12
C ARG A 123 -2.72 17.90 8.24
N ILE A 124 -1.54 18.43 8.48
CA ILE A 124 -0.32 17.66 8.67
C ILE A 124 0.24 17.85 10.08
N THR A 125 0.85 16.79 10.60
CA THR A 125 1.63 16.79 11.84
C THR A 125 3.06 16.44 11.53
N TYR A 126 3.97 17.24 12.07
CA TYR A 126 5.39 16.99 12.00
C TYR A 126 5.86 16.24 13.24
N ASN A 127 6.52 15.11 13.05
CA ASN A 127 7.21 14.42 14.13
C ASN A 127 8.67 14.90 14.17
N ASP A 128 9.05 15.55 15.27
CA ASP A 128 10.40 16.05 15.50
C ASP A 128 11.36 14.97 16.06
N ASP A 129 10.90 13.72 16.13
CA ASP A 129 11.77 12.60 16.50
C ASP A 129 12.85 12.39 15.44
N LEU A 130 14.10 12.59 15.84
CA LEU A 130 15.28 12.47 15.00
C LEU A 130 15.49 11.04 14.46
N LEU A 131 14.95 10.03 15.15
CA LEU A 131 15.13 8.62 14.83
C LEU A 131 14.12 8.09 13.80
N ASP A 132 13.01 8.79 13.56
CA ASP A 132 11.99 8.42 12.56
C ASP A 132 12.13 9.28 11.31
N VAL A 133 13.09 8.95 10.46
CA VAL A 133 13.36 9.69 9.21
C VAL A 133 12.24 9.46 8.17
N SER A 134 11.50 8.36 8.26
CA SER A 134 10.48 7.95 7.28
C SER A 134 9.09 8.59 7.51
N ASN A 135 8.68 8.85 8.75
CA ASN A 135 7.34 9.40 9.06
C ASN A 135 7.38 10.78 9.72
N ARG A 136 8.36 11.62 9.34
CA ARG A 136 8.44 12.99 9.87
C ARG A 136 7.21 13.86 9.57
N ILE A 137 6.41 13.54 8.54
CA ILE A 137 5.18 14.28 8.24
C ILE A 137 4.03 13.29 8.06
N ILE A 138 3.03 13.41 8.91
CA ILE A 138 1.82 12.57 8.92
C ILE A 138 0.64 13.42 8.47
N VAL A 139 -0.13 12.94 7.49
CA VAL A 139 -1.40 13.57 7.11
C VAL A 139 -2.49 13.09 8.08
N GLU A 140 -2.92 13.95 8.99
CA GLU A 140 -3.96 13.62 9.96
C GLU A 140 -5.36 13.65 9.35
N PHE A 141 -5.57 14.57 8.42
CA PHE A 141 -6.89 14.81 7.85
C PHE A 141 -6.80 15.32 6.42
N PHE A 142 -7.75 14.86 5.59
CA PHE A 142 -7.96 15.34 4.24
C PHE A 142 -9.45 15.56 3.99
N LYS A 143 -9.80 16.68 3.37
CA LYS A 143 -11.19 16.98 2.98
C LYS A 143 -11.24 17.91 1.78
N THR A 144 -12.29 17.75 0.97
CA THR A 144 -12.68 18.70 -0.07
C THR A 144 -13.66 19.73 0.48
N GLY A 145 -13.45 21.00 0.15
CA GLY A 145 -14.28 22.12 0.58
C GLY A 145 -14.89 22.87 -0.60
N GLU A 146 -15.72 23.87 -0.32
CA GLU A 146 -16.17 24.78 -1.37
C GLU A 146 -15.07 25.82 -1.68
N PRO A 147 -14.90 26.25 -2.95
CA PRO A 147 -13.88 27.23 -3.32
C PRO A 147 -13.96 28.57 -2.58
N ARG A 148 -15.16 28.92 -2.09
CA ARG A 148 -15.40 30.14 -1.32
C ARG A 148 -14.81 30.10 0.10
N ASP A 149 -14.54 28.89 0.61
CA ASP A 149 -14.00 28.67 1.94
C ASP A 149 -12.46 28.81 1.96
N PHE A 150 -11.85 29.16 0.83
CA PHE A 150 -10.40 29.39 0.76
C PHE A 150 -10.01 30.59 1.63
N PRO A 151 -9.03 30.45 2.55
CA PRO A 151 -8.69 31.51 3.49
C PRO A 151 -8.25 32.80 2.81
N THR A 152 -8.76 33.92 3.31
CA THR A 152 -8.39 35.27 2.84
C THR A 152 -7.38 35.96 3.75
N ALA A 153 -7.29 35.56 5.03
CA ALA A 153 -6.40 36.08 6.06
C ALA A 153 -5.89 34.96 6.98
N ALA A 154 -4.85 35.27 7.78
CA ALA A 154 -4.26 34.37 8.79
C ALA A 154 -5.20 34.19 9.99
N GLY A 155 -5.36 32.96 10.49
CA GLY A 155 -6.12 32.67 11.71
C GLY A 155 -7.03 31.45 11.59
N PRO A 156 -7.75 31.07 12.67
CA PRO A 156 -8.63 29.91 12.64
C PRO A 156 -9.71 30.09 11.58
N SER A 157 -9.58 29.38 10.47
CA SER A 157 -10.60 29.35 9.44
C SER A 157 -11.82 28.57 9.94
N ASP A 158 -13.01 28.90 9.44
CA ASP A 158 -14.23 28.14 9.73
C ASP A 158 -14.06 26.65 9.35
N PHE A 159 -13.22 26.39 8.34
CA PHE A 159 -12.86 25.06 7.90
C PHE A 159 -11.95 24.33 8.91
N SER A 160 -10.94 25.00 9.46
CA SER A 160 -10.05 24.46 10.50
C SER A 160 -10.83 24.08 11.76
N LYS A 161 -11.80 24.91 12.15
CA LYS A 161 -12.72 24.62 13.27
C LYS A 161 -13.65 23.43 12.97
N MET A 162 -14.20 23.36 11.76
CA MET A 162 -15.00 22.21 11.33
C MET A 162 -14.18 20.90 11.40
N VAL A 163 -12.90 20.96 11.05
CA VAL A 163 -11.99 19.81 11.15
C VAL A 163 -11.77 19.42 12.62
N ASP A 164 -11.57 20.39 13.52
CA ASP A 164 -11.48 20.12 14.95
C ASP A 164 -12.75 19.46 15.50
N ASP A 165 -13.93 19.94 15.10
CA ASP A 165 -15.22 19.37 15.49
C ASP A 165 -15.36 17.92 14.98
N LEU A 166 -14.94 17.65 13.73
CA LEU A 166 -14.96 16.31 13.15
C LEU A 166 -13.96 15.36 13.82
N LEU A 167 -12.76 15.83 14.17
CA LEU A 167 -11.77 15.05 14.89
C LEU A 167 -12.25 14.74 16.32
N ALA A 168 -12.88 15.72 16.99
CA ALA A 168 -13.49 15.52 18.30
C ALA A 168 -14.69 14.57 18.24
N GLU A 169 -15.52 14.64 17.20
CA GLU A 169 -16.60 13.69 16.95
C GLU A 169 -16.05 12.28 16.69
N ARG A 170 -14.98 12.15 15.88
CA ARG A 170 -14.30 10.87 15.64
C ARG A 170 -13.79 10.25 16.94
N ALA A 171 -13.13 11.04 17.79
CA ALA A 171 -12.63 10.58 19.08
C ALA A 171 -13.76 10.14 20.02
N ARG A 172 -14.89 10.88 20.04
CA ARG A 172 -16.09 10.49 20.80
C ARG A 172 -16.74 9.20 20.27
N ASN A 173 -16.68 8.98 18.96
CA ASN A 173 -17.29 7.82 18.30
C ASN A 173 -16.40 6.58 18.29
N GLN A 174 -15.12 6.70 18.62
CA GLN A 174 -14.18 5.58 18.59
C GLN A 174 -14.61 4.44 19.52
N LYS A 175 -14.85 4.72 20.80
CA LYS A 175 -15.27 3.70 21.77
C LYS A 175 -16.64 3.05 21.42
N PRO A 176 -17.69 3.81 21.07
CA PRO A 176 -18.93 3.22 20.56
C PRO A 176 -18.74 2.37 19.30
N SER A 177 -17.82 2.77 18.41
CA SER A 177 -17.50 2.02 17.18
C SER A 177 -16.80 0.70 17.49
N ASP A 178 -15.86 0.69 18.45
CA ASP A 178 -15.16 -0.53 18.87
C ASP A 178 -16.14 -1.50 19.55
N GLU A 179 -17.03 -0.98 20.41
CA GLU A 179 -18.09 -1.76 21.05
C GLU A 179 -19.07 -2.33 20.01
N LEU A 180 -19.41 -1.57 18.96
CA LEU A 180 -20.25 -2.04 17.86
C LEU A 180 -19.52 -3.08 17.01
N ALA A 181 -18.23 -2.92 16.74
CA ALA A 181 -17.43 -3.90 16.00
C ALA A 181 -17.39 -5.27 16.72
N VAL A 182 -17.24 -5.27 18.04
CA VAL A 182 -17.34 -6.48 18.88
C VAL A 182 -18.73 -7.12 18.80
N GLN A 183 -19.80 -6.31 18.76
CA GLN A 183 -21.17 -6.81 18.61
C GLN A 183 -21.47 -7.37 17.20
N LEU A 184 -20.79 -6.85 16.18
CA LEU A 184 -20.95 -7.29 14.78
C LEU A 184 -20.12 -8.53 14.45
N ALA A 185 -18.98 -8.75 15.12
CA ALA A 185 -18.08 -9.88 14.91
C ALA A 185 -18.77 -11.27 14.87
N PRO A 186 -19.77 -11.59 15.71
CA PRO A 186 -20.47 -12.88 15.65
C PRO A 186 -21.59 -12.96 14.60
N LEU A 187 -21.92 -11.86 13.91
CA LEU A 187 -23.02 -11.84 12.93
C LEU A 187 -22.52 -12.22 11.53
N SER A 188 -23.00 -13.34 11.00
CA SER A 188 -22.66 -13.83 9.65
C SER A 188 -23.71 -13.51 8.58
N ASP A 189 -24.88 -12.99 8.97
CA ASP A 189 -25.95 -12.61 8.05
C ASP A 189 -25.86 -11.10 7.69
N PRO A 190 -25.67 -10.74 6.40
CA PRO A 190 -25.60 -9.34 5.95
C PRO A 190 -26.81 -8.50 6.37
N LYS A 191 -28.01 -9.08 6.50
CA LYS A 191 -29.20 -8.35 6.96
C LYS A 191 -29.15 -8.06 8.46
N ALA A 192 -28.67 -9.01 9.26
CA ALA A 192 -28.46 -8.82 10.70
C ALA A 192 -27.36 -7.78 10.97
N VAL A 193 -26.28 -7.80 10.18
CA VAL A 193 -25.21 -6.80 10.23
C VAL A 193 -25.74 -5.40 9.88
N LEU A 194 -26.51 -5.28 8.81
CA LEU A 194 -27.14 -3.99 8.41
C LEU A 194 -28.11 -3.47 9.47
N ALA A 195 -28.90 -4.35 10.09
CA ALA A 195 -29.82 -3.97 11.16
C ALA A 195 -29.07 -3.48 12.42
N ALA A 196 -28.00 -4.16 12.81
CA ALA A 196 -27.15 -3.79 13.94
C ALA A 196 -26.39 -2.47 13.68
N LEU A 197 -25.95 -2.22 12.44
CA LEU A 197 -25.35 -0.95 12.01
C LEU A 197 -26.36 0.20 11.90
N LYS A 198 -27.66 -0.05 12.11
CA LYS A 198 -28.76 0.88 11.75
C LYS A 198 -28.63 1.38 10.29
N GLY A 199 -28.04 0.55 9.43
CA GLY A 199 -27.84 0.84 8.02
C GLY A 199 -29.17 0.86 7.29
N ARG A 200 -29.28 1.67 6.24
CA ARG A 200 -30.44 1.60 5.35
C ARG A 200 -30.47 0.22 4.70
N THR A 201 -31.58 -0.50 4.89
CA THR A 201 -31.86 -1.70 4.11
C THR A 201 -31.87 -1.30 2.64
N PRO A 202 -31.06 -1.91 1.76
CA PRO A 202 -31.05 -1.53 0.36
C PRO A 202 -32.45 -1.74 -0.22
N GLU A 203 -33.09 -0.66 -0.64
CA GLU A 203 -34.33 -0.73 -1.41
C GLU A 203 -34.04 -1.46 -2.73
N THR A 204 -35.00 -2.24 -3.21
CA THR A 204 -34.90 -2.84 -4.55
C THR A 204 -34.67 -1.74 -5.57
N PHE A 205 -33.55 -1.85 -6.30
CA PHE A 205 -33.11 -0.89 -7.31
C PHE A 205 -34.27 -0.49 -8.25
N THR A 206 -34.79 0.74 -8.09
CA THR A 206 -35.75 1.34 -9.02
C THR A 206 -34.98 2.12 -10.07
N LYS A 207 -35.17 1.72 -11.33
CA LYS A 207 -34.38 2.11 -12.51
C LYS A 207 -34.65 3.55 -13.00
N SER A 208 -35.07 4.46 -12.13
CA SER A 208 -35.38 5.85 -12.47
C SER A 208 -34.46 6.78 -11.71
N TRP A 209 -33.43 7.27 -12.40
CA TRP A 209 -32.56 8.32 -11.89
C TRP A 209 -33.32 9.65 -11.88
N PRO A 210 -33.35 10.40 -10.77
CA PRO A 210 -33.86 11.76 -10.78
C PRO A 210 -32.86 12.66 -11.53
N THR A 211 -33.29 13.26 -12.65
CA THR A 211 -32.53 14.33 -13.29
C THR A 211 -32.67 15.60 -12.45
N ASP A 212 -31.55 16.10 -11.96
CA ASP A 212 -31.47 17.36 -11.24
C ASP A 212 -31.78 18.51 -12.23
N PRO A 213 -32.71 19.44 -11.92
CA PRO A 213 -33.07 20.55 -12.80
C PRO A 213 -31.90 21.51 -13.10
N THR A 214 -30.75 21.38 -12.45
CA THR A 214 -29.54 22.16 -12.75
C THR A 214 -28.74 21.65 -13.97
N GLU A 215 -28.92 20.39 -14.41
CA GLU A 215 -28.17 19.82 -15.55
C GLU A 215 -28.58 20.41 -16.91
N ALA A 216 -29.74 21.05 -17.02
CA ALA A 216 -30.23 21.63 -18.28
C ALA A 216 -29.48 22.90 -18.73
N THR A 217 -28.57 23.45 -17.89
CA THR A 217 -27.86 24.71 -18.17
C THR A 217 -26.38 24.56 -18.56
N LEU A 218 -25.86 23.33 -18.60
CA LEU A 218 -24.43 23.07 -18.89
C LEU A 218 -24.14 22.72 -20.36
N THR A 219 -25.17 22.61 -21.20
CA THR A 219 -25.07 22.12 -22.59
C THR A 219 -24.38 23.06 -23.58
N ASP A 220 -24.11 24.32 -23.20
CA ASP A 220 -23.58 25.36 -24.11
C ASP A 220 -22.11 25.75 -23.88
N LYS A 221 -21.35 25.02 -23.06
CA LYS A 221 -19.89 25.28 -22.95
C LYS A 221 -19.10 24.50 -24.01
N PRO A 222 -18.29 25.18 -24.86
CA PRO A 222 -17.42 24.49 -25.80
C PRO A 222 -16.41 23.61 -25.05
N ALA A 223 -16.13 22.43 -25.60
CA ALA A 223 -15.17 21.49 -25.05
C ALA A 223 -13.79 22.17 -24.91
N ALA A 224 -13.18 22.08 -23.72
CA ALA A 224 -11.82 22.54 -23.53
C ALA A 224 -10.88 21.70 -24.42
N SER A 225 -10.14 22.36 -25.30
CA SER A 225 -9.05 21.74 -26.03
C SER A 225 -7.93 21.37 -25.06
N PHE A 226 -7.24 20.26 -25.33
CA PHE A 226 -5.99 19.91 -24.65
C PHE A 226 -5.05 21.12 -24.65
N PRO A 227 -4.60 21.60 -23.48
CA PRO A 227 -3.54 22.60 -23.46
C PRO A 227 -2.27 21.94 -24.01
N LEU A 228 -1.71 22.50 -25.07
CA LEU A 228 -0.31 22.21 -25.40
C LEU A 228 0.51 22.61 -24.17
N ILE A 229 1.26 21.65 -23.62
CA ILE A 229 2.21 21.91 -22.54
C ILE A 229 3.42 22.58 -23.21
N PRO A 230 3.65 23.90 -23.05
CA PRO A 230 4.94 24.46 -23.42
C PRO A 230 6.01 23.83 -22.51
N PRO A 231 7.21 23.54 -23.03
CA PRO A 231 8.32 23.10 -22.18
C PRO A 231 8.52 24.10 -21.04
N LEU A 232 8.90 23.58 -19.87
CA LEU A 232 9.24 24.36 -18.68
C LEU A 232 10.08 25.58 -19.08
N GLY A 233 9.54 26.78 -18.85
CA GLY A 233 10.30 28.01 -19.00
C GLY A 233 11.49 27.98 -18.04
N THR A 234 12.64 28.45 -18.50
CA THR A 234 13.94 28.50 -17.83
C THR A 234 13.99 29.36 -16.55
N ALA A 235 12.86 29.63 -15.89
CA ALA A 235 12.75 30.59 -14.80
C ALA A 235 12.87 30.00 -13.39
N GLU A 236 12.86 28.68 -13.21
CA GLU A 236 13.16 28.05 -11.91
C GLU A 236 14.51 27.33 -11.97
N VAL A 237 15.58 28.10 -12.14
CA VAL A 237 16.93 27.65 -11.77
C VAL A 237 17.07 27.88 -10.27
N PRO A 238 17.33 26.85 -9.45
CA PRO A 238 17.70 27.04 -8.05
C PRO A 238 18.95 27.93 -7.98
N THR A 239 18.84 29.12 -7.40
CA THR A 239 19.97 30.06 -7.22
C THR A 239 20.76 29.79 -5.94
N ALA A 240 20.55 28.64 -5.29
CA ALA A 240 21.31 28.26 -4.11
C ALA A 240 22.62 27.58 -4.54
N ASP A 241 23.75 28.27 -4.31
CA ASP A 241 25.08 27.68 -4.39
C ASP A 241 25.20 26.59 -3.31
N GLY A 242 24.99 25.33 -3.72
CA GLY A 242 25.29 24.17 -2.89
C GLY A 242 26.81 23.97 -2.75
N PRO A 243 27.29 23.33 -1.67
CA PRO A 243 28.72 23.19 -1.41
C PRO A 243 29.31 22.12 -2.34
N GLY A 244 29.93 22.56 -3.43
CA GLY A 244 30.72 21.75 -4.35
C GLY A 244 31.92 22.55 -4.85
N PRO A 245 33.05 21.90 -5.20
CA PRO A 245 34.34 22.56 -5.34
C PRO A 245 34.34 23.51 -6.54
N GLY A 246 34.73 24.75 -6.27
CA GLY A 246 34.71 25.85 -7.22
C GLY A 246 35.54 25.57 -8.47
N VAL A 247 34.93 25.84 -9.63
CA VAL A 247 35.68 26.08 -10.87
C VAL A 247 35.36 27.50 -11.33
N SER A 248 36.41 28.31 -11.29
CA SER A 248 36.45 29.72 -11.62
C SER A 248 35.86 30.05 -12.98
N ILE A 249 35.01 31.07 -13.00
CA ILE A 249 34.56 31.79 -14.20
C ILE A 249 35.72 32.61 -14.77
N GLY A 250 35.93 32.49 -16.07
CA GLY A 250 36.52 33.50 -16.95
C GLY A 250 36.14 33.10 -18.37
N GLY A 251 35.56 33.91 -19.25
CA GLY A 251 35.34 35.34 -19.31
C GLY A 251 35.44 35.71 -20.79
N GLY A 252 34.32 36.16 -21.39
CA GLY A 252 34.32 36.92 -22.65
C GLY A 252 34.11 36.14 -23.95
N GLY A 253 33.09 36.55 -24.72
CA GLY A 253 33.04 36.39 -26.19
C GLY A 253 31.81 35.67 -26.75
N SER A 254 30.78 36.42 -27.15
CA SER A 254 30.00 36.08 -28.36
C SER A 254 30.76 36.67 -29.56
N PRO A 255 30.90 35.96 -30.71
CA PRO A 255 29.75 35.77 -31.58
C PRO A 255 29.71 34.49 -32.46
N THR A 256 28.48 34.10 -32.80
CA THR A 256 27.99 33.55 -34.10
C THR A 256 28.45 32.19 -34.65
N SER A 257 27.41 31.43 -35.04
CA SER A 257 27.30 30.40 -36.09
C SER A 257 28.08 29.10 -35.93
N GLY A 258 27.33 28.05 -35.56
CA GLY A 258 27.75 26.65 -35.59
C GLY A 258 27.68 26.02 -34.22
N SER A 259 26.48 25.77 -33.69
CA SER A 259 26.35 24.95 -32.47
C SER A 259 26.77 23.51 -32.79
N PRO A 260 27.78 22.95 -32.10
CA PRO A 260 27.82 21.51 -31.90
C PRO A 260 26.61 21.20 -31.01
N GLY A 261 25.64 20.48 -31.56
CA GLY A 261 24.44 20.09 -30.82
C GLY A 261 24.85 19.37 -29.54
N PHE A 262 24.25 19.76 -28.42
CA PHE A 262 24.00 18.79 -27.36
C PHE A 262 23.29 17.59 -27.98
N PRO A 263 23.57 16.34 -27.56
CA PRO A 263 22.80 15.20 -28.02
C PRO A 263 21.32 15.53 -27.82
N ASP A 264 20.53 15.34 -28.89
CA ASP A 264 19.08 15.46 -28.82
C ASP A 264 18.63 14.69 -27.57
N ILE A 265 17.97 15.39 -26.64
CA ILE A 265 17.28 14.71 -25.55
C ILE A 265 16.27 13.80 -26.29
N PRO A 266 16.32 12.47 -26.10
CA PRO A 266 15.40 11.59 -26.77
C PRO A 266 14.00 12.10 -26.44
N SER A 267 13.26 12.44 -27.50
CA SER A 267 11.87 12.84 -27.39
C SER A 267 11.16 11.84 -26.48
N SER A 268 10.33 12.34 -25.54
CA SER A 268 9.52 11.54 -24.61
C SER A 268 8.58 10.52 -25.28
N SER A 269 8.63 10.39 -26.61
CA SER A 269 8.05 9.29 -27.38
C SER A 269 8.86 7.99 -27.36
N GLU A 270 10.10 7.94 -26.86
CA GLU A 270 10.81 6.66 -26.66
C GLU A 270 10.44 5.97 -25.34
N PHE A 271 10.08 6.74 -24.30
CA PHE A 271 9.50 6.19 -23.06
C PHE A 271 8.13 5.53 -23.27
N ALA A 272 7.46 5.84 -24.39
CA ALA A 272 6.12 5.36 -24.74
C ALA A 272 6.10 4.01 -25.50
N ARG A 273 7.26 3.35 -25.70
CA ARG A 273 7.32 2.06 -26.43
C ARG A 273 7.67 0.82 -25.60
N ARG A 274 8.10 0.96 -24.33
CA ARG A 274 8.27 -0.21 -23.44
C ARG A 274 7.02 -0.41 -22.61
N ASP A 275 6.38 -1.56 -22.79
CA ASP A 275 5.23 -1.98 -21.99
C ASP A 275 5.70 -2.42 -20.59
N LEU A 276 6.11 -1.45 -19.76
CA LEU A 276 6.43 -1.67 -18.34
C LEU A 276 5.18 -2.04 -17.52
N THR A 277 4.00 -2.09 -18.14
CA THR A 277 2.75 -2.44 -17.47
C THR A 277 2.84 -3.83 -16.87
N THR A 278 3.40 -4.81 -17.58
CA THR A 278 3.55 -6.18 -17.09
C THR A 278 4.54 -6.26 -15.92
N LEU A 279 5.67 -5.55 -16.00
CA LEU A 279 6.62 -5.46 -14.88
C LEU A 279 5.96 -4.82 -13.64
N ASN A 280 5.29 -3.69 -13.82
CA ASN A 280 4.60 -2.98 -12.74
C ASN A 280 3.48 -3.83 -12.12
N GLN A 281 2.74 -4.59 -12.95
CA GLN A 281 1.73 -5.54 -12.47
C GLN A 281 2.37 -6.66 -11.65
N SER A 282 3.48 -7.22 -12.12
CA SER A 282 4.19 -8.30 -11.41
C SER A 282 4.77 -7.81 -10.07
N MET A 283 5.40 -6.63 -10.03
CA MET A 283 5.87 -6.01 -8.78
C MET A 283 4.73 -5.72 -7.80
N LYS A 284 3.59 -5.21 -8.31
CA LYS A 284 2.40 -4.97 -7.50
C LYS A 284 1.83 -6.28 -6.94
N ALA A 285 1.72 -7.31 -7.77
CA ALA A 285 1.23 -8.62 -7.36
C ALA A 285 2.15 -9.27 -6.30
N ALA A 286 3.46 -9.12 -6.44
CA ALA A 286 4.42 -9.53 -5.43
C ALA A 286 4.21 -8.81 -4.09
N ALA A 287 4.05 -7.49 -4.12
CA ALA A 287 3.83 -6.68 -2.92
C ALA A 287 2.49 -6.98 -2.24
N ASP A 288 1.42 -7.15 -3.02
CA ASP A 288 0.08 -7.45 -2.51
C ASP A 288 0.04 -8.86 -1.88
N ALA A 289 0.62 -9.86 -2.54
CA ALA A 289 0.72 -11.23 -2.02
C ALA A 289 1.61 -11.31 -0.75
N ALA A 290 2.71 -10.55 -0.69
CA ALA A 290 3.55 -10.49 0.50
C ALA A 290 2.83 -9.85 1.71
N LYS A 291 2.03 -8.81 1.47
CA LYS A 291 1.18 -8.20 2.51
C LYS A 291 0.08 -9.14 2.97
N GLU A 292 -0.55 -9.87 2.04
CA GLU A 292 -1.55 -10.88 2.38
C GLU A 292 -0.94 -12.01 3.23
N ALA A 293 0.23 -12.51 2.84
CA ALA A 293 0.97 -13.52 3.61
C ALA A 293 1.24 -13.04 5.03
N ASN A 294 1.77 -11.82 5.20
CA ASN A 294 2.02 -11.22 6.50
C ASN A 294 0.72 -11.08 7.34
N ALA A 295 -0.36 -10.54 6.73
CA ALA A 295 -1.64 -10.41 7.41
C ALA A 295 -2.20 -11.76 7.87
N LYS A 296 -2.06 -12.81 7.05
CA LYS A 296 -2.52 -14.16 7.36
C LYS A 296 -1.68 -14.86 8.42
N TYR A 297 -0.36 -14.64 8.41
CA TYR A 297 0.50 -15.07 9.51
C TYR A 297 0.12 -14.42 10.83
N ASN A 298 -0.15 -13.10 10.83
CA ASN A 298 -0.62 -12.39 12.03
C ASN A 298 -1.97 -12.93 12.51
N GLN A 299 -2.95 -13.11 11.61
CA GLN A 299 -4.26 -13.68 11.96
C GLN A 299 -4.14 -15.08 12.56
N GLY A 300 -3.33 -15.95 11.94
CA GLY A 300 -3.06 -17.28 12.48
C GLY A 300 -2.43 -17.21 13.88
N LYS A 301 -1.45 -16.32 14.08
CA LYS A 301 -0.81 -16.12 15.39
C LYS A 301 -1.80 -15.57 16.42
N ASP A 302 -2.66 -14.63 16.05
CA ASP A 302 -3.64 -14.02 16.96
C ASP A 302 -4.65 -15.06 17.47
N ILE A 303 -5.01 -16.06 16.64
CA ILE A 303 -5.84 -17.21 17.07
C ILE A 303 -5.13 -18.04 18.15
N VAL A 304 -3.82 -18.27 17.98
CA VAL A 304 -2.99 -19.01 18.96
C VAL A 304 -2.83 -18.20 20.24
N ASP A 305 -2.62 -16.88 20.15
CA ASP A 305 -2.47 -15.99 21.31
C ASP A 305 -3.79 -15.89 22.09
N ALA A 306 -4.93 -15.83 21.40
CA ALA A 306 -6.24 -15.78 22.04
C ALA A 306 -6.63 -17.08 22.74
N THR A 307 -6.11 -18.22 22.29
CA THR A 307 -6.32 -19.52 22.93
C THR A 307 -5.01 -20.31 22.87
N PRO A 308 -4.16 -20.21 23.91
CA PRO A 308 -2.82 -20.80 23.90
C PRO A 308 -2.84 -22.26 23.46
N GLY A 309 -2.09 -22.57 22.39
CA GLY A 309 -1.98 -23.91 21.82
C GLY A 309 -3.07 -24.28 20.80
N ASN A 310 -3.99 -23.38 20.44
CA ASN A 310 -5.00 -23.61 19.40
C ASN A 310 -4.43 -23.51 17.96
N TRP A 311 -3.40 -24.30 17.68
CA TRP A 311 -2.76 -24.36 16.36
C TRP A 311 -3.68 -24.95 15.29
N GLU A 312 -4.62 -25.83 15.66
CA GLU A 312 -5.58 -26.37 14.70
C GLU A 312 -6.57 -25.30 14.23
N GLY A 313 -6.96 -24.36 15.10
CA GLY A 313 -7.77 -23.20 14.72
C GLY A 313 -7.04 -22.23 13.79
N ALA A 314 -5.72 -22.07 13.96
CA ALA A 314 -4.88 -21.21 13.14
C ALA A 314 -4.49 -21.82 11.78
N LYS A 315 -4.66 -23.13 11.61
CA LYS A 315 -4.15 -23.91 10.47
C LYS A 315 -4.60 -23.38 9.11
N ALA A 316 -5.85 -22.97 8.98
CA ALA A 316 -6.39 -22.45 7.72
C ALA A 316 -5.71 -21.13 7.31
N ASP A 317 -5.52 -20.21 8.26
CA ASP A 317 -4.85 -18.93 7.99
C ASP A 317 -3.35 -19.12 7.76
N LEU A 318 -2.68 -20.01 8.49
CA LEU A 318 -1.27 -20.34 8.24
C LEU A 318 -1.06 -21.02 6.88
N GLN A 319 -2.01 -21.84 6.42
CA GLN A 319 -1.98 -22.41 5.08
C GLN A 319 -2.19 -21.34 4.01
N ALA A 320 -3.14 -20.42 4.21
CA ALA A 320 -3.36 -19.28 3.33
C ALA A 320 -2.13 -18.37 3.25
N ALA A 321 -1.47 -18.12 4.39
CA ALA A 321 -0.23 -17.36 4.46
C ALA A 321 0.89 -18.00 3.64
N ASN A 322 1.05 -19.33 3.74
CA ASN A 322 2.03 -20.07 2.95
C ASN A 322 1.74 -20.01 1.44
N ASN A 323 0.48 -20.12 1.04
CA ASN A 323 0.10 -19.99 -0.37
C ASN A 323 0.41 -18.59 -0.90
N ALA A 324 0.03 -17.54 -0.16
CA ALA A 324 0.31 -16.15 -0.51
C ALA A 324 1.83 -15.85 -0.55
N ARG A 325 2.62 -16.45 0.35
CA ARG A 325 4.10 -16.37 0.31
C ARG A 325 4.67 -16.97 -0.97
N LEU A 326 4.23 -18.18 -1.34
CA LEU A 326 4.69 -18.83 -2.57
C LEU A 326 4.31 -18.01 -3.82
N GLU A 327 3.11 -17.44 -3.83
CA GLU A 327 2.68 -16.52 -4.88
C GLU A 327 3.53 -15.24 -4.92
N ALA A 328 3.84 -14.65 -3.76
CA ALA A 328 4.75 -13.51 -3.68
C ALA A 328 6.12 -13.82 -4.28
N ILE A 329 6.76 -14.92 -3.87
CA ILE A 329 8.07 -15.35 -4.38
C ILE A 329 8.02 -15.59 -5.89
N LYS A 330 6.96 -16.24 -6.39
CA LYS A 330 6.76 -16.45 -7.83
C LYS A 330 6.69 -15.11 -8.57
N ASN A 331 5.87 -14.17 -8.10
CA ASN A 331 5.71 -12.85 -8.72
C ASN A 331 7.00 -12.03 -8.62
N MET A 332 7.76 -12.16 -7.54
CA MET A 332 9.08 -11.52 -7.43
C MET A 332 10.05 -12.05 -8.50
N ASN A 333 10.13 -13.38 -8.69
CA ASN A 333 10.97 -13.97 -9.74
C ASN A 333 10.56 -13.54 -11.15
N GLU A 334 9.26 -13.45 -11.41
CA GLU A 334 8.74 -12.95 -12.69
C GLU A 334 9.11 -11.47 -12.88
N ALA A 335 8.94 -10.64 -11.86
CA ALA A 335 9.34 -9.23 -11.90
C ALA A 335 10.84 -9.05 -12.17
N VAL A 336 11.70 -9.86 -11.54
CA VAL A 336 13.15 -9.82 -11.78
C VAL A 336 13.50 -10.24 -13.20
N THR A 337 12.83 -11.27 -13.73
CA THR A 337 13.01 -11.71 -15.12
C THR A 337 12.63 -10.60 -16.10
N LEU A 338 11.44 -10.03 -15.93
CA LEU A 338 10.94 -8.91 -16.76
C LEU A 338 11.83 -7.67 -16.63
N ALA A 339 12.39 -7.41 -15.46
CA ALA A 339 13.33 -6.31 -15.24
C ALA A 339 14.64 -6.54 -16.00
N LYS A 340 15.21 -7.75 -15.97
CA LYS A 340 16.41 -8.09 -16.72
C LYS A 340 16.21 -7.95 -18.23
N ASP A 341 15.05 -8.35 -18.74
CA ASP A 341 14.69 -8.16 -20.15
C ASP A 341 14.57 -6.67 -20.46
N ALA A 342 13.86 -5.91 -19.64
CA ALA A 342 13.71 -4.46 -19.81
C ALA A 342 15.04 -3.71 -19.74
N LEU A 343 16.01 -4.19 -18.94
CA LEU A 343 17.36 -3.62 -18.84
C LEU A 343 18.16 -3.79 -20.14
N GLN A 344 18.00 -4.89 -20.87
CA GLN A 344 18.67 -5.09 -22.16
C GLN A 344 18.24 -4.06 -23.21
N ASP A 345 17.02 -3.55 -23.09
CA ASP A 345 16.47 -2.58 -24.02
C ASP A 345 16.79 -1.13 -23.63
N THR A 346 17.37 -0.87 -22.45
CA THR A 346 17.68 0.49 -21.97
C THR A 346 18.71 1.20 -22.83
N THR A 347 18.49 2.50 -23.10
CA THR A 347 19.36 3.28 -23.99
C THR A 347 20.31 4.21 -23.24
N SER A 348 20.12 4.37 -21.92
CA SER A 348 20.97 5.20 -21.06
C SER A 348 21.25 4.53 -19.71
N ALA A 349 22.40 4.87 -19.12
CA ALA A 349 22.82 4.34 -17.81
C ALA A 349 21.91 4.85 -16.69
N GLU A 350 21.40 6.08 -16.81
CA GLU A 350 20.47 6.68 -15.85
C GLU A 350 19.11 5.96 -15.85
N GLU A 351 18.62 5.55 -17.02
CA GLU A 351 17.38 4.78 -17.17
C GLU A 351 17.53 3.37 -16.56
N ALA A 352 18.64 2.69 -16.86
CA ALA A 352 18.96 1.38 -16.27
C ALA A 352 18.99 1.47 -14.75
N LYS A 353 19.68 2.48 -14.21
CA LYS A 353 19.77 2.71 -12.76
C LYS A 353 18.40 2.95 -12.11
N ALA A 354 17.54 3.77 -12.73
CA ALA A 354 16.21 4.04 -12.18
C ALA A 354 15.31 2.80 -12.16
N LEU A 355 15.39 1.97 -13.21
CA LEU A 355 14.67 0.70 -13.29
C LEU A 355 15.17 -0.30 -12.23
N GLU A 356 16.48 -0.43 -12.08
CA GLU A 356 17.11 -1.25 -11.05
C GLU A 356 16.72 -0.83 -9.63
N GLU A 357 16.71 0.47 -9.33
CA GLU A 357 16.32 1.02 -8.02
C GLU A 357 14.84 0.75 -7.72
N MET A 358 13.95 0.96 -8.70
CA MET A 358 12.51 0.70 -8.56
C MET A 358 12.22 -0.78 -8.26
N VAL A 359 12.85 -1.68 -9.02
CA VAL A 359 12.68 -3.12 -8.84
C VAL A 359 13.25 -3.54 -7.50
N SER A 360 14.47 -3.08 -7.16
CA SER A 360 15.09 -3.40 -5.87
C SER A 360 14.25 -2.94 -4.68
N ALA A 361 13.73 -1.70 -4.69
CA ALA A 361 12.87 -1.21 -3.63
C ALA A 361 11.59 -2.05 -3.46
N SER A 362 10.96 -2.43 -4.57
CA SER A 362 9.74 -3.25 -4.56
C SER A 362 9.99 -4.67 -4.04
N MET A 363 11.09 -5.30 -4.49
CA MET A 363 11.45 -6.65 -4.08
C MET A 363 11.88 -6.70 -2.61
N VAL A 364 12.66 -5.72 -2.15
CA VAL A 364 13.07 -5.62 -0.73
C VAL A 364 11.87 -5.36 0.17
N ALA A 365 10.91 -4.53 -0.25
CA ALA A 365 9.68 -4.32 0.51
C ALA A 365 8.84 -5.61 0.63
N ALA A 366 8.74 -6.40 -0.45
CA ALA A 366 8.07 -7.70 -0.40
C ALA A 366 8.82 -8.69 0.53
N TYR A 367 10.15 -8.76 0.40
CA TYR A 367 11.02 -9.59 1.25
C TYR A 367 10.86 -9.24 2.74
N ALA A 368 10.85 -7.95 3.09
CA ALA A 368 10.66 -7.50 4.47
C ALA A 368 9.28 -7.86 5.03
N ASN A 369 8.21 -7.75 4.23
CA ASN A 369 6.87 -8.17 4.66
C ASN A 369 6.79 -9.67 4.94
N LEU A 370 7.39 -10.49 4.08
CA LEU A 370 7.46 -11.94 4.29
C LEU A 370 8.28 -12.27 5.54
N ALA A 371 9.44 -11.65 5.72
CA ALA A 371 10.31 -11.85 6.87
C ALA A 371 9.59 -11.53 8.20
N ASN A 372 8.86 -10.41 8.25
CA ASN A 372 8.09 -10.02 9.44
C ASN A 372 6.99 -11.02 9.79
N GLY A 373 6.23 -11.48 8.79
CA GLY A 373 5.17 -12.47 9.00
C GLY A 373 5.72 -13.81 9.50
N ILE A 374 6.85 -14.25 8.94
CA ILE A 374 7.55 -15.46 9.40
C ILE A 374 8.02 -15.27 10.85
N ALA A 375 8.74 -14.20 11.15
CA ALA A 375 9.25 -13.94 12.50
C ALA A 375 8.14 -13.98 13.57
N ARG A 376 6.95 -13.44 13.25
CA ARG A 376 5.80 -13.43 14.15
C ARG A 376 5.28 -14.84 14.47
N VAL A 377 5.16 -15.72 13.49
CA VAL A 377 4.65 -17.09 13.71
C VAL A 377 5.62 -17.91 14.56
N TYR A 378 6.91 -17.64 14.46
CA TYR A 378 7.96 -18.35 15.18
C TYR A 378 8.32 -17.72 16.53
N GLU A 379 7.67 -16.62 16.94
CA GLU A 379 7.98 -15.91 18.18
C GLU A 379 7.88 -16.79 19.43
N ASP A 380 6.98 -17.78 19.43
CA ASP A 380 6.78 -18.68 20.58
C ASP A 380 8.00 -19.57 20.88
N PHE A 381 8.90 -19.75 19.91
CA PHE A 381 10.16 -20.47 20.13
C PHE A 381 11.10 -19.74 21.10
N ALA A 382 10.91 -18.43 21.32
CA ALA A 382 11.61 -17.69 22.38
C ALA A 382 11.34 -18.29 23.77
N ASN A 383 10.16 -18.89 23.96
CA ASN A 383 9.74 -19.56 25.19
C ASN A 383 9.92 -21.08 25.13
N GLY A 384 10.69 -21.60 24.16
CA GLY A 384 10.83 -23.03 23.90
C GLY A 384 11.24 -23.85 25.13
N ALA A 385 12.17 -23.33 25.95
CA ALA A 385 12.60 -24.01 27.18
C ALA A 385 11.43 -24.19 28.18
N ALA A 386 10.56 -23.19 28.33
CA ALA A 386 9.39 -23.29 29.20
C ALA A 386 8.35 -24.27 28.63
N ILE A 387 8.11 -24.23 27.32
CA ILE A 387 7.17 -25.12 26.64
C ILE A 387 7.58 -26.58 26.83
N VAL A 388 8.84 -26.92 26.54
CA VAL A 388 9.32 -28.31 26.68
C VAL A 388 9.46 -28.73 28.15
N GLY A 389 9.63 -27.78 29.07
CA GLY A 389 9.63 -28.05 30.51
C GLY A 389 8.31 -28.66 31.03
N HIS A 390 7.19 -28.48 30.31
CA HIS A 390 5.92 -29.12 30.63
C HIS A 390 5.82 -30.59 30.22
N ALA A 391 6.76 -31.11 29.42
CA ALA A 391 6.81 -32.53 29.10
C ALA A 391 7.18 -33.34 30.36
N THR A 392 6.37 -34.35 30.67
CA THR A 392 6.55 -35.22 31.83
C THR A 392 7.15 -36.58 31.48
N THR A 393 7.22 -36.93 30.19
CA THR A 393 7.82 -38.18 29.70
C THR A 393 8.78 -37.92 28.55
N SER A 394 9.77 -38.80 28.36
CA SER A 394 10.72 -38.67 27.25
C SER A 394 10.03 -38.67 25.89
N ASP A 395 8.95 -39.45 25.75
CA ASP A 395 8.17 -39.53 24.51
C ASP A 395 7.48 -38.20 24.17
N GLN A 396 6.93 -37.50 25.16
CA GLN A 396 6.32 -36.18 24.97
C GLN A 396 7.38 -35.15 24.54
N ALA A 397 8.53 -35.13 25.21
CA ALA A 397 9.63 -34.23 24.86
C ALA A 397 10.19 -34.56 23.46
N GLN A 398 10.26 -35.85 23.09
CA GLN A 398 10.72 -36.29 21.77
C GLN A 398 9.75 -35.89 20.66
N ALA A 399 8.43 -35.94 20.91
CA ALA A 399 7.43 -35.47 19.96
C ALA A 399 7.57 -33.96 19.68
N ILE A 400 7.80 -33.16 20.72
CA ILE A 400 8.08 -31.72 20.60
C ILE A 400 9.36 -31.50 19.78
N LEU A 401 10.45 -32.18 20.12
CA LEU A 401 11.73 -32.09 19.41
C LEU A 401 11.58 -32.42 17.91
N ASN A 402 10.87 -33.50 17.58
CA ASN A 402 10.63 -33.88 16.19
C ASN A 402 9.83 -32.82 15.43
N SER A 403 8.77 -32.28 16.05
CA SER A 403 7.96 -31.21 15.46
C SER A 403 8.81 -29.97 15.19
N TRP A 404 9.63 -29.53 16.15
CA TRP A 404 10.47 -28.34 16.02
C TRP A 404 11.59 -28.52 15.00
N THR A 405 12.17 -29.72 14.90
CA THR A 405 13.17 -30.04 13.87
C THR A 405 12.57 -29.92 12.46
N ASN A 406 11.33 -30.37 12.25
CA ASN A 406 10.63 -30.19 10.98
C ASN A 406 10.33 -28.71 10.70
N SER A 407 9.96 -27.93 11.72
CA SER A 407 9.76 -26.48 11.60
C SER A 407 11.05 -25.77 11.19
N LEU A 408 12.20 -26.14 11.76
CA LEU A 408 13.50 -25.59 11.36
C LEU A 408 13.82 -25.89 9.89
N ALA A 409 13.65 -27.14 9.45
CA ALA A 409 13.88 -27.50 8.05
C ALA A 409 12.98 -26.70 7.08
N SER A 410 11.72 -26.48 7.46
CA SER A 410 10.82 -25.63 6.68
C SER A 410 11.27 -24.16 6.66
N LEU A 411 11.73 -23.63 7.80
CA LEU A 411 12.23 -22.25 7.88
C LEU A 411 13.49 -22.05 7.03
N GLU A 412 14.44 -22.98 7.10
CA GLU A 412 15.67 -22.97 6.30
C GLU A 412 15.35 -23.02 4.79
N GLN A 413 14.38 -23.84 4.38
CA GLN A 413 13.90 -23.87 3.00
C GLN A 413 13.31 -22.51 2.58
N ILE A 414 12.44 -21.93 3.41
CA ILE A 414 11.81 -20.63 3.12
C ILE A 414 12.86 -19.53 2.98
N GLN A 415 13.84 -19.49 3.89
CA GLN A 415 14.93 -18.53 3.87
C GLN A 415 15.81 -18.71 2.62
N SER A 416 16.09 -19.95 2.22
CA SER A 416 16.81 -20.25 0.98
C SER A 416 16.05 -19.74 -0.25
N GLU A 417 14.74 -19.98 -0.34
CA GLU A 417 13.91 -19.51 -1.46
C GLU A 417 13.90 -17.98 -1.53
N MET A 418 13.70 -17.30 -0.40
CA MET A 418 13.67 -15.84 -0.35
C MET A 418 15.03 -15.22 -0.66
N ASN A 419 16.12 -15.78 -0.14
CA ASN A 419 17.48 -15.31 -0.42
C ASN A 419 17.87 -15.54 -1.88
N SER A 420 17.39 -16.61 -2.51
CA SER A 420 17.60 -16.83 -3.95
C SER A 420 17.09 -15.66 -4.76
N VAL A 421 15.88 -15.15 -4.47
CA VAL A 421 15.32 -14.00 -5.18
C VAL A 421 16.12 -12.72 -4.94
N MET A 422 16.64 -12.54 -3.72
CA MET A 422 17.48 -11.38 -3.38
C MET A 422 18.84 -11.40 -4.07
N ASN A 423 19.43 -12.58 -4.25
CA ASN A 423 20.67 -12.74 -4.98
C ASN A 423 20.50 -12.38 -6.47
N GLU A 424 19.33 -12.65 -7.05
CA GLU A 424 19.04 -12.32 -8.45
C GLU A 424 19.03 -10.82 -8.75
N ILE A 425 18.85 -9.98 -7.72
CA ILE A 425 18.92 -8.51 -7.82
C ILE A 425 20.16 -7.93 -7.15
N GLU A 426 21.14 -8.73 -6.70
CA GLU A 426 22.30 -8.22 -5.95
C GLU A 426 23.05 -7.13 -6.74
N GLY A 427 23.21 -7.34 -8.05
CA GLY A 427 23.85 -6.41 -8.96
C GLY A 427 23.04 -5.16 -9.34
N PHE A 428 21.75 -5.09 -8.99
CA PHE A 428 20.91 -3.92 -9.28
C PHE A 428 21.29 -2.75 -8.38
N ALA A 429 21.25 -1.52 -8.91
CA ALA A 429 21.35 -0.30 -8.12
C ALA A 429 20.31 -0.26 -6.98
N LYS A 430 20.78 0.15 -5.80
CA LYS A 430 19.97 0.29 -4.58
C LYS A 430 20.31 1.60 -3.90
N THR A 431 19.29 2.25 -3.34
CA THR A 431 19.53 3.37 -2.42
C THR A 431 20.01 2.83 -1.06
N PRO A 432 20.70 3.64 -0.24
CA PRO A 432 21.14 3.22 1.09
C PRO A 432 20.00 2.70 1.97
N GLU A 433 18.81 3.28 1.87
CA GLU A 433 17.62 2.86 2.62
C GLU A 433 17.15 1.47 2.20
N VAL A 434 17.20 1.16 0.90
CA VAL A 434 16.84 -0.17 0.37
C VAL A 434 17.85 -1.21 0.83
N VAL A 435 19.15 -0.90 0.85
CA VAL A 435 20.19 -1.79 1.39
C VAL A 435 19.94 -2.07 2.88
N ALA A 436 19.71 -1.02 3.67
CA ALA A 436 19.45 -1.17 5.10
C ALA A 436 18.18 -1.99 5.38
N ALA A 437 17.11 -1.80 4.59
CA ALA A 437 15.89 -2.58 4.72
C ALA A 437 16.10 -4.06 4.35
N GLN A 438 16.90 -4.36 3.33
CA GLN A 438 17.27 -5.72 2.95
C GLN A 438 18.06 -6.40 4.07
N GLU A 439 19.06 -5.72 4.62
CA GLU A 439 19.87 -6.22 5.74
C GLU A 439 19.02 -6.47 6.98
N ALA A 440 18.14 -5.54 7.35
CA ALA A 440 17.25 -5.68 8.51
C ALA A 440 16.32 -6.89 8.37
N ALA A 441 15.74 -7.10 7.18
CA ALA A 441 14.88 -8.24 6.91
C ALA A 441 15.66 -9.57 6.96
N ALA A 442 16.88 -9.61 6.42
CA ALA A 442 17.74 -10.78 6.48
C ALA A 442 18.15 -11.12 7.93
N GLN A 443 18.48 -10.10 8.74
CA GLN A 443 18.77 -10.26 10.16
C GLN A 443 17.57 -10.77 10.96
N ALA A 444 16.35 -10.31 10.64
CA ALA A 444 15.13 -10.79 11.29
C ALA A 444 14.90 -12.29 11.05
N LEU A 445 15.13 -12.77 9.82
CA LEU A 445 15.06 -14.21 9.50
C LEU A 445 16.16 -15.01 10.21
N ALA A 446 17.42 -14.55 10.16
CA ALA A 446 18.53 -15.21 10.84
C ALA A 446 18.29 -15.34 12.36
N LYS A 447 17.80 -14.28 13.00
CA LYS A 447 17.43 -14.31 14.43
C LYS A 447 16.30 -15.30 14.70
N THR A 448 15.34 -15.43 13.78
CA THR A 448 14.25 -16.40 13.89
C THR A 448 14.79 -17.82 13.83
N GLU A 449 15.71 -18.10 12.91
CA GLU A 449 16.39 -19.40 12.77
C GLU A 449 17.18 -19.77 14.04
N GLU A 450 17.97 -18.84 14.57
CA GLU A 450 18.73 -19.02 15.82
C GLU A 450 17.82 -19.34 17.01
N MET A 451 16.68 -18.66 17.11
CA MET A 451 15.69 -18.88 18.16
C MET A 451 15.10 -20.30 18.09
N VAL A 452 14.76 -20.78 16.89
CA VAL A 452 14.27 -22.16 16.69
C VAL A 452 15.34 -23.18 17.05
N LYS A 453 16.61 -22.94 16.65
CA LYS A 453 17.74 -23.81 17.00
C LYS A 453 17.95 -23.89 18.52
N ALA A 454 17.89 -22.75 19.22
CA ALA A 454 18.01 -22.73 20.67
C ALA A 454 16.90 -23.53 21.38
N ALA A 455 15.65 -23.41 20.90
CA ALA A 455 14.54 -24.19 21.41
C ALA A 455 14.71 -25.71 21.16
N ILE A 456 15.21 -26.10 19.98
CA ILE A 456 15.53 -27.51 19.67
C ILE A 456 16.58 -28.07 20.63
N GLU A 457 17.63 -27.31 20.95
CA GLU A 457 18.64 -27.74 21.92
C GLU A 457 18.06 -27.90 23.33
N ALA A 458 17.18 -26.98 23.75
CA ALA A 458 16.46 -27.13 25.02
C ALA A 458 15.59 -28.40 25.04
N ALA A 459 14.93 -28.72 23.92
CA ALA A 459 14.13 -29.93 23.80
C ALA A 459 14.98 -31.21 23.83
N LYS A 460 16.13 -31.23 23.15
CA LYS A 460 17.10 -32.34 23.24
C LYS A 460 17.56 -32.58 24.67
N ALA A 461 17.95 -31.52 25.38
CA ALA A 461 18.38 -31.62 26.77
C ALA A 461 17.28 -32.21 27.66
N ARG A 462 16.02 -31.79 27.46
CA ARG A 462 14.88 -32.30 28.23
C ARG A 462 14.55 -33.76 27.94
N VAL A 463 14.68 -34.21 26.69
CA VAL A 463 14.52 -35.63 26.32
C VAL A 463 15.52 -36.49 27.09
N GLU A 464 16.80 -36.10 27.10
CA GLU A 464 17.85 -36.88 27.77
C GLU A 464 17.69 -36.88 29.30
N GLU A 465 17.27 -35.75 29.88
CA GLU A 465 16.94 -35.67 31.31
C GLU A 465 15.80 -36.64 31.69
N LEU A 466 14.70 -36.65 30.92
CA LEU A 466 13.55 -37.49 31.20
C LEU A 466 13.84 -38.97 31.00
N LYS A 467 14.61 -39.36 29.98
CA LYS A 467 15.07 -40.75 29.82
C LYS A 467 15.86 -41.22 31.03
N ALA A 468 16.79 -40.41 31.52
CA ALA A 468 17.59 -40.76 32.70
C ALA A 468 16.72 -40.91 33.96
N GLN A 469 15.70 -40.07 34.13
CA GLN A 469 14.74 -40.19 35.24
C GLN A 469 13.89 -41.46 35.13
N GLU A 470 13.41 -41.80 33.94
CA GLU A 470 12.62 -43.00 33.68
C GLU A 470 13.45 -44.28 33.90
N GLU A 471 14.70 -44.31 33.44
CA GLU A 471 15.63 -45.42 33.69
C GLU A 471 15.93 -45.61 35.19
N ALA A 472 16.18 -44.51 35.91
CA ALA A 472 16.40 -44.56 37.36
C ALA A 472 15.16 -45.05 38.12
N ALA A 473 13.96 -44.62 37.70
CA ALA A 473 12.70 -45.08 38.27
C ALA A 473 12.46 -46.58 37.98
N ALA A 474 12.76 -47.05 36.78
CA ALA A 474 12.65 -48.47 36.41
C ALA A 474 13.63 -49.34 37.22
N ALA A 475 14.87 -48.88 37.41
CA ALA A 475 15.86 -49.57 38.24
C ALA A 475 15.44 -49.63 39.72
N ALA A 476 14.89 -48.53 40.26
CA ALA A 476 14.37 -48.49 41.63
C ALA A 476 13.17 -49.43 41.81
N ALA A 477 12.26 -49.49 40.84
CA ALA A 477 11.12 -50.41 40.86
C ALA A 477 11.55 -51.88 40.78
N ALA A 478 12.56 -52.21 39.96
CA ALA A 478 13.12 -53.55 39.87
C ALA A 478 13.76 -53.99 41.20
N ALA A 479 14.56 -53.13 41.83
CA ALA A 479 15.18 -53.40 43.13
C ALA A 479 14.15 -53.57 44.26
N ALA A 480 13.03 -52.82 44.23
CA ALA A 480 11.96 -52.96 45.20
C ALA A 480 11.21 -54.30 45.08
N ASN A 481 11.05 -54.83 43.86
CA ASN A 481 10.43 -56.13 43.62
C ASN A 481 11.33 -57.31 44.03
N GLU A 482 12.65 -57.17 43.96
CA GLU A 482 13.60 -58.20 44.44
C GLU A 482 13.71 -58.25 45.98
N ALA A 483 13.37 -57.15 46.67
CA ALA A 483 13.42 -57.06 48.13
C ALA A 483 12.13 -57.53 48.85
N GLN A 484 11.10 -57.97 48.12
CA GLN A 484 9.87 -58.51 48.71
C GLN A 484 10.10 -60.01 49.08
N PRO A 485 10.20 -60.38 50.37
CA PRO A 485 10.48 -61.76 50.74
C PRO A 485 9.30 -62.66 50.37
N ALA A 486 9.61 -63.82 49.78
CA ALA A 486 8.68 -64.94 49.63
C ALA A 486 8.33 -65.50 51.02
N ASP A 487 7.47 -64.81 51.77
CA ASP A 487 6.98 -65.31 53.05
C ASP A 487 5.71 -66.15 52.85
N GLY A 488 5.90 -67.46 52.90
CA GLY A 488 5.07 -68.34 53.72
C GLY A 488 3.66 -68.66 53.23
N GLY A 489 3.55 -69.69 52.39
CA GLY A 489 2.30 -70.40 52.11
C GLY A 489 2.46 -71.91 52.18
N GLY A 490 3.07 -72.41 53.26
CA GLY A 490 3.15 -73.83 53.56
C GLY A 490 1.76 -74.41 53.85
N THR A 491 1.48 -75.54 53.20
CA THR A 491 0.41 -76.52 53.43
C THR A 491 0.32 -76.99 54.88
N PRO A 492 -0.90 -77.25 55.38
CA PRO A 492 -1.21 -78.49 56.11
C PRO A 492 -1.60 -79.61 55.14
#